data_AF-A0A7I8VXP4-F1
#
_entry.id   AF-A0A7I8VXP4-F1
#
_cell.length_a   1.000
_cell.length_b   1.000
_cell.length_c   1.000
_cell.angle_alpha   90.00
_cell.angle_beta   90.00
_cell.angle_gamma   90.00
#
_symmetry.space_group_name_H-M   'P 1'
#
loop_
_entity.id
_entity.type
_entity.pdbx_description
1 polymer ?
#
loop_
_entity_poly.entity_id
_entity_poly.type
_entity_poly.pdbx_seq_one_letter_code
_entity_poly.pdbx_strand_id
1 'polypeptide(L)'
;MYSFASFNEVTTTNDKNITYVDFVPSCTKKSGIVSKSKFQPFSELMNKANKWLNEHPNFAVKGCETIGSSVSSEQAVGECTDTQKTNYHIKITTRTHSQGNTTTHTYIFNIWILKCLRLHIQPKGSDESPEPHQIGSLHIIPDLISESGILSKAKYSAYSDTLKKANEYVNRNPIPGKILNIEAVAIKRKNNKIKDDGSLLFESTEDNGNLTTMFRIFYLIGRPLYEKIALKPNISERIDYIVPRHTIRDYFNIMRVFYVTGPDIRIDYSIGISCKAFQPALLMWKSSVKNTFETFKEFYVREIVPFISYNSHAQIINFEIVAKPMNEDQELMSPKRVPPKILTAEVRVYFIGPVSDPPPGYIQPKPVPVIKKQSCSIL
;
A
#
# COMPACT_ATOMS: atom_id res chain seq x y z
N MET A 1 -30.03 -18.33 -2.54
CA MET A 1 -29.39 -17.02 -2.73
C MET A 1 -28.61 -16.73 -1.44
N TYR A 2 -27.33 -17.09 -1.38
CA TYR A 2 -26.54 -16.98 -0.15
C TYR A 2 -25.93 -15.57 -0.07
N SER A 3 -26.35 -14.80 0.93
CA SER A 3 -25.72 -13.54 1.31
C SER A 3 -24.43 -13.86 2.07
N PHE A 4 -23.28 -13.76 1.39
CA PHE A 4 -21.98 -13.86 2.04
C PHE A 4 -21.65 -12.50 2.68
N ALA A 5 -21.87 -12.38 3.98
CA ALA A 5 -21.24 -11.34 4.78
C ALA A 5 -19.77 -11.76 5.01
N SER A 6 -18.81 -11.03 4.44
CA SER A 6 -17.41 -11.20 4.82
C SER A 6 -17.26 -10.75 6.27
N PHE A 7 -16.71 -11.61 7.12
CA PHE A 7 -16.40 -11.27 8.51
C PHE A 7 -15.39 -10.12 8.55
N ASN A 8 -15.81 -8.95 9.04
CA ASN A 8 -14.95 -7.82 9.35
C ASN A 8 -14.46 -7.98 10.79
N GLU A 9 -13.29 -8.58 10.99
CA GLU A 9 -12.71 -8.74 12.34
C GLU A 9 -12.01 -7.44 12.78
N VAL A 10 -12.50 -6.87 13.88
CA VAL A 10 -11.98 -5.64 14.51
C VAL A 10 -10.75 -6.00 15.34
N THR A 11 -9.54 -5.55 14.95
CA THR A 11 -8.28 -5.81 15.67
C THR A 11 -7.86 -4.58 16.50
N THR A 12 -7.72 -4.68 17.83
CA THR A 12 -7.40 -3.55 18.72
C THR A 12 -5.90 -3.38 19.02
N THR A 13 -5.43 -2.14 19.24
CA THR A 13 -4.07 -1.81 19.74
C THR A 13 -4.14 -1.08 21.09
N ASN A 14 -3.18 -1.32 21.99
CA ASN A 14 -3.34 -1.02 23.43
C ASN A 14 -3.16 0.43 23.92
N ASP A 15 -2.70 1.40 23.11
CA ASP A 15 -2.47 2.78 23.63
C ASP A 15 -3.40 3.86 23.07
N LYS A 16 -4.17 3.54 22.02
CA LYS A 16 -5.35 4.27 21.55
C LYS A 16 -6.22 3.18 20.94
N ASN A 17 -7.51 3.11 21.27
CA ASN A 17 -8.45 2.09 20.78
C ASN A 17 -8.72 2.21 19.25
N ILE A 18 -7.68 2.49 18.47
CA ILE A 18 -7.67 2.46 17.02
C ILE A 18 -7.67 1.00 16.61
N THR A 19 -8.59 0.70 15.72
CA THR A 19 -8.77 -0.57 15.06
C THR A 19 -9.04 -0.29 13.58
N TYR A 20 -9.28 -1.32 12.78
CA TYR A 20 -9.56 -1.15 11.37
C TYR A 20 -10.66 -2.07 10.85
N VAL A 21 -11.25 -1.67 9.73
CA VAL A 21 -12.19 -2.47 8.94
C VAL A 21 -11.77 -2.43 7.47
N ASP A 22 -11.74 -3.61 6.85
CA ASP A 22 -11.36 -3.79 5.45
C ASP A 22 -12.59 -4.02 4.57
N PHE A 23 -12.64 -3.36 3.42
CA PHE A 23 -13.65 -3.54 2.38
C PHE A 23 -12.96 -4.14 1.16
N VAL A 24 -13.21 -5.43 0.95
CA VAL A 24 -12.67 -6.19 -0.18
C VAL A 24 -13.65 -6.12 -1.36
N PRO A 25 -13.19 -5.80 -2.58
CA PRO A 25 -14.07 -5.76 -3.73
C PRO A 25 -14.52 -7.17 -4.09
N SER A 26 -15.84 -7.34 -4.28
CA SER A 26 -16.40 -8.63 -4.67
C SER A 26 -16.12 -8.90 -6.15
N CYS A 27 -15.94 -10.18 -6.51
CA CYS A 27 -15.84 -10.59 -7.90
C CYS A 27 -17.22 -10.50 -8.57
N THR A 28 -17.38 -9.59 -9.54
CA THR A 28 -18.64 -9.37 -10.27
C THR A 28 -18.76 -10.29 -11.49
N LYS A 29 -17.63 -10.75 -12.03
CA LYS A 29 -17.58 -11.77 -13.09
C LYS A 29 -16.36 -12.65 -12.87
N LYS A 30 -16.57 -13.94 -12.64
CA LYS A 30 -15.47 -14.91 -12.51
C LYS A 30 -14.72 -15.05 -13.84
N SER A 31 -13.42 -15.31 -13.77
CA SER A 31 -12.60 -15.63 -14.93
C SER A 31 -13.08 -16.92 -15.59
N GLY A 32 -13.18 -16.89 -16.91
CA GLY A 32 -13.26 -18.11 -17.72
C GLY A 32 -11.90 -18.44 -18.33
N ILE A 33 -11.81 -19.54 -19.09
CA ILE A 33 -10.58 -19.96 -19.79
C ILE A 33 -9.94 -18.81 -20.59
N VAL A 34 -10.77 -17.92 -21.16
CA VAL A 34 -10.33 -16.83 -22.05
C VAL A 34 -10.58 -15.43 -21.47
N SER A 35 -11.24 -15.31 -20.30
CA SER A 35 -11.64 -13.99 -19.77
C SER A 35 -11.15 -13.76 -18.36
N LYS A 36 -10.63 -12.55 -18.10
CA LYS A 36 -10.16 -12.12 -16.79
C LYS A 36 -11.35 -11.91 -15.84
N SER A 37 -11.14 -12.21 -14.55
CA SER A 37 -12.11 -11.87 -13.51
C SER A 37 -12.32 -10.36 -13.48
N LYS A 38 -13.57 -9.93 -13.27
CA LYS A 38 -13.93 -8.54 -13.00
C LYS A 38 -14.35 -8.42 -11.56
N PHE A 39 -13.96 -7.32 -10.94
CA PHE A 39 -14.26 -7.03 -9.56
C PHE A 39 -15.04 -5.72 -9.50
N GLN A 40 -15.68 -5.49 -8.35
CA GLN A 40 -16.37 -4.25 -8.07
C GLN A 40 -15.41 -3.06 -8.20
N PRO A 41 -15.88 -1.92 -8.74
CA PRO A 41 -15.09 -0.71 -8.81
C PRO A 41 -14.88 -0.12 -7.42
N PHE A 42 -13.88 0.75 -7.29
CA PHE A 42 -13.54 1.43 -6.04
C PHE A 42 -14.68 2.27 -5.47
N SER A 43 -15.48 2.90 -6.33
CA SER A 43 -16.66 3.65 -5.91
C SER A 43 -17.65 2.80 -5.13
N GLU A 44 -17.80 1.52 -5.47
CA GLU A 44 -18.63 0.59 -4.69
C GLU A 44 -18.03 0.28 -3.31
N LEU A 45 -16.69 0.26 -3.17
CA LEU A 45 -16.06 0.13 -1.85
C LEU A 45 -16.33 1.34 -0.97
N MET A 46 -16.25 2.55 -1.53
CA MET A 46 -16.61 3.78 -0.81
C MET A 46 -18.06 3.74 -0.34
N ASN A 47 -18.98 3.25 -1.19
CA ASN A 47 -20.39 3.08 -0.82
C ASN A 47 -20.57 2.05 0.29
N LYS A 48 -19.87 0.90 0.22
CA LYS A 48 -19.89 -0.12 1.29
C LYS A 48 -19.36 0.43 2.60
N ALA A 49 -18.27 1.20 2.55
CA ALA A 49 -17.69 1.84 3.72
C ALA A 49 -18.63 2.85 4.38
N ASN A 50 -19.25 3.73 3.60
CA ASN A 50 -20.25 4.67 4.11
C ASN A 50 -21.49 3.97 4.68
N LYS A 51 -21.96 2.90 4.04
CA LYS A 51 -23.05 2.08 4.58
C LYS A 51 -22.68 1.49 5.93
N TRP A 52 -21.46 0.92 6.05
CA TRP A 52 -20.98 0.36 7.31
C TRP A 52 -20.88 1.43 8.40
N LEU A 53 -20.38 2.63 8.09
CA LEU A 53 -20.31 3.74 9.05
C LEU A 53 -21.70 4.19 9.54
N ASN A 54 -22.71 4.22 8.65
CA ASN A 54 -24.09 4.51 9.03
C ASN A 54 -24.67 3.46 10.00
N GLU A 55 -24.29 2.20 9.84
CA GLU A 55 -24.70 1.09 10.73
C GLU A 55 -23.92 1.09 12.05
N HIS A 56 -22.78 1.80 12.12
CA HIS A 56 -21.87 1.82 13.27
C HIS A 56 -21.53 3.27 13.71
N PRO A 57 -22.55 4.09 14.08
CA PRO A 57 -22.38 5.52 14.40
C PRO A 57 -21.48 5.79 15.62
N ASN A 58 -21.25 4.77 16.45
CA ASN A 58 -20.40 4.83 17.64
C ASN A 58 -18.89 4.82 17.33
N PHE A 59 -18.50 4.71 16.06
CA PHE A 59 -17.09 4.78 15.63
C PHE A 59 -16.78 6.09 14.91
N ALA A 60 -15.61 6.66 15.21
CA ALA A 60 -15.00 7.75 14.47
C ALA A 60 -13.92 7.21 13.52
N VAL A 61 -13.99 7.63 12.26
CA VAL A 61 -12.92 7.42 11.28
C VAL A 61 -11.74 8.33 11.60
N LYS A 62 -10.56 7.73 11.75
CA LYS A 62 -9.29 8.44 11.97
C LYS A 62 -8.35 8.38 10.76
N GLY A 63 -8.55 7.41 9.86
CA GLY A 63 -7.76 7.28 8.64
C GLY A 63 -8.47 6.42 7.60
N CYS A 64 -8.02 6.54 6.35
CA CYS A 64 -8.54 5.80 5.22
C CYS A 64 -7.41 5.55 4.22
N GLU A 65 -7.22 4.31 3.78
CA GLU A 65 -6.15 3.95 2.85
C GLU A 65 -6.56 2.82 1.91
N THR A 66 -5.80 2.67 0.82
CA THR A 66 -5.91 1.57 -0.13
C THR A 66 -4.82 0.53 0.15
N ILE A 67 -5.21 -0.65 0.63
CA ILE A 67 -4.27 -1.77 0.85
C ILE A 67 -4.24 -2.71 -0.35
N GLY A 68 -3.10 -3.37 -0.59
CA GLY A 68 -2.98 -4.43 -1.59
C GLY A 68 -3.13 -5.81 -0.97
N SER A 69 -4.01 -6.63 -1.52
CA SER A 69 -4.14 -8.06 -1.22
C SER A 69 -3.72 -8.87 -2.44
N SER A 70 -2.79 -9.80 -2.26
CA SER A 70 -2.40 -10.75 -3.31
C SER A 70 -3.52 -11.77 -3.52
N VAL A 71 -3.95 -11.95 -4.76
CA VAL A 71 -4.95 -12.97 -5.11
C VAL A 71 -4.26 -14.06 -5.92
N SER A 72 -4.37 -15.32 -5.48
CA SER A 72 -3.92 -16.43 -6.33
C SER A 72 -4.83 -16.54 -7.56
N SER A 73 -4.29 -17.05 -8.67
CA SER A 73 -5.09 -17.29 -9.88
C SER A 73 -6.28 -18.22 -9.64
N GLU A 74 -6.16 -19.15 -8.68
CA GLU A 74 -7.25 -20.03 -8.27
C GLU A 74 -8.26 -19.31 -7.36
N GLN A 75 -7.80 -18.44 -6.45
CA GLN A 75 -8.64 -17.65 -5.54
C GLN A 75 -9.42 -16.53 -6.23
N ALA A 76 -8.94 -16.07 -7.39
CA ALA A 76 -9.67 -15.14 -8.27
C ALA A 76 -11.04 -15.72 -8.75
N VAL A 77 -11.32 -17.00 -8.46
CA VAL A 77 -12.55 -17.73 -8.78
C VAL A 77 -13.59 -17.72 -7.64
N GLY A 78 -13.34 -17.00 -6.54
CA GLY A 78 -14.42 -16.53 -5.65
C GLY A 78 -14.40 -17.00 -4.20
N GLU A 79 -13.21 -17.23 -3.63
CA GLU A 79 -13.06 -17.35 -2.17
C GLU A 79 -12.49 -16.07 -1.57
N CYS A 80 -12.92 -15.76 -0.35
CA CYS A 80 -12.57 -14.55 0.39
C CYS A 80 -11.05 -14.47 0.55
N THR A 81 -10.42 -13.42 0.02
CA THR A 81 -8.99 -13.18 0.22
C THR A 81 -8.78 -12.71 1.64
N ASP A 82 -7.98 -13.45 2.41
CA ASP A 82 -7.52 -13.06 3.74
C ASP A 82 -6.64 -11.78 3.62
N THR A 83 -7.21 -10.62 3.95
CA THR A 83 -6.51 -9.32 3.86
C THR A 83 -5.37 -9.20 4.87
N GLN A 84 -5.30 -10.08 5.87
CA GLN A 84 -4.20 -10.11 6.83
C GLN A 84 -2.96 -10.84 6.27
N LYS A 85 -3.13 -11.66 5.22
CA LYS A 85 -2.04 -12.36 4.53
C LYS A 85 -1.60 -11.57 3.29
N THR A 86 -0.78 -10.55 3.49
CA THR A 86 -0.07 -9.87 2.40
C THR A 86 1.11 -10.72 1.91
N ASN A 87 0.84 -11.88 1.30
CA ASN A 87 1.89 -12.71 0.72
C ASN A 87 2.18 -12.26 -0.73
N TYR A 88 3.09 -11.31 -0.89
CA TYR A 88 3.61 -10.94 -2.19
C TYR A 88 4.54 -12.06 -2.71
N HIS A 89 3.99 -13.04 -3.43
CA HIS A 89 4.81 -14.01 -4.13
C HIS A 89 5.35 -13.41 -5.43
N ILE A 90 6.44 -12.64 -5.30
CA ILE A 90 7.16 -12.13 -6.46
C ILE A 90 8.24 -13.14 -6.84
N LYS A 91 7.92 -13.97 -7.83
CA LYS A 91 8.88 -14.94 -8.37
C LYS A 91 9.69 -14.27 -9.47
N ILE A 92 10.98 -14.05 -9.20
CA ILE A 92 11.89 -13.35 -10.09
C ILE A 92 12.52 -14.32 -11.10
N THR A 93 12.48 -13.94 -12.38
CA THR A 93 13.11 -14.68 -13.47
C THR A 93 14.63 -14.51 -13.42
N THR A 94 15.37 -15.62 -13.42
CA THR A 94 16.83 -15.61 -13.56
C THR A 94 17.22 -16.14 -14.94
N ARG A 95 18.07 -15.39 -15.64
CA ARG A 95 18.75 -15.90 -16.85
C ARG A 95 19.99 -16.65 -16.40
N THR A 96 20.05 -17.94 -16.67
CA THR A 96 21.23 -18.76 -16.39
C THR A 96 22.00 -18.95 -17.69
N HIS A 97 23.23 -18.43 -17.76
CA HIS A 97 24.17 -18.76 -18.83
C HIS A 97 24.93 -20.04 -18.44
N SER A 98 24.58 -21.17 -19.04
CA SER A 98 25.44 -22.37 -18.99
C SER A 98 26.19 -22.49 -20.31
N GLN A 99 27.53 -22.42 -20.23
CA GLN A 99 28.53 -22.75 -21.26
C GLN A 99 27.97 -23.07 -22.66
N GLY A 100 27.80 -22.03 -23.49
CA GLY A 100 27.57 -22.17 -24.94
C GLY A 100 26.10 -22.24 -25.41
N ASN A 101 25.13 -22.58 -24.55
CA ASN A 101 23.71 -22.55 -24.91
C ASN A 101 22.93 -21.64 -23.95
N THR A 102 22.39 -20.54 -24.50
CA THR A 102 21.57 -19.60 -23.74
C THR A 102 20.12 -20.11 -23.69
N THR A 103 19.82 -20.99 -22.75
CA THR A 103 18.42 -21.38 -22.50
C THR A 103 17.76 -20.33 -21.63
N THR A 104 16.96 -19.46 -22.23
CA THR A 104 16.17 -18.48 -21.48
C THR A 104 14.87 -19.14 -21.01
N HIS A 105 14.82 -19.57 -19.76
CA HIS A 105 13.56 -19.98 -19.13
C HIS A 105 12.85 -18.74 -18.58
N THR A 106 11.93 -18.18 -19.37
CA THR A 106 11.05 -17.11 -18.91
C THR A 106 9.84 -17.74 -18.22
N TYR A 107 9.83 -17.68 -16.88
CA TYR A 107 8.62 -17.96 -16.12
C TYR A 107 7.91 -16.65 -15.84
N ILE A 108 6.75 -16.45 -16.47
CA ILE A 108 5.87 -15.30 -16.25
C ILE A 108 4.90 -15.70 -15.14
N PHE A 109 4.87 -14.94 -14.05
CA PHE A 109 3.83 -15.03 -13.04
C PHE A 109 3.01 -13.76 -13.04
N ASN A 110 1.73 -13.89 -13.37
CA ASN A 110 0.76 -12.81 -13.25
C ASN A 110 0.37 -12.68 -11.78
N ILE A 111 0.98 -11.73 -11.09
CA ILE A 111 0.56 -11.37 -9.72
C ILE A 111 -0.60 -10.41 -9.85
N TRP A 112 -1.74 -10.82 -9.33
CA TRP A 112 -2.93 -10.00 -9.24
C TRP A 112 -2.96 -9.37 -7.86
N ILE A 113 -2.79 -8.05 -7.81
CA ILE A 113 -2.97 -7.29 -6.57
C ILE A 113 -4.37 -6.71 -6.61
N LEU A 114 -5.22 -7.20 -5.72
CA LEU A 114 -6.52 -6.63 -5.47
C LEU A 114 -6.37 -5.51 -4.46
N LYS A 115 -6.80 -4.31 -4.84
CA LYS A 115 -6.80 -3.14 -3.97
C LYS A 115 -8.08 -3.16 -3.12
N CYS A 116 -7.93 -3.16 -1.81
CA CYS A 116 -9.02 -3.07 -0.85
C CYS A 116 -9.01 -1.68 -0.21
N LEU A 117 -10.12 -1.28 0.39
CA LEU A 117 -10.22 -0.05 1.17
C LEU A 117 -10.14 -0.40 2.65
N ARG A 118 -9.27 0.26 3.41
CA ARG A 118 -9.17 0.11 4.87
C ARG A 118 -9.57 1.41 5.54
N LEU A 119 -10.43 1.31 6.54
CA LEU A 119 -10.70 2.42 7.47
C LEU A 119 -10.03 2.15 8.79
N HIS A 120 -9.32 3.15 9.30
CA HIS A 120 -8.85 3.18 10.68
C HIS A 120 -9.91 3.89 11.51
N ILE A 121 -10.43 3.21 12.52
CA ILE A 121 -11.58 3.65 13.32
C ILE A 121 -11.25 3.57 14.81
N GLN A 122 -11.94 4.34 15.62
CA GLN A 122 -11.92 4.21 17.07
C GLN A 122 -13.31 4.47 17.65
N PRO A 123 -13.63 3.98 18.86
CA PRO A 123 -14.84 4.40 19.56
C PRO A 123 -14.88 5.93 19.70
N LYS A 124 -16.04 6.52 19.47
CA LYS A 124 -16.26 7.95 19.68
C LYS A 124 -16.17 8.28 21.17
N GLY A 125 -15.62 9.46 21.47
CA GLY A 125 -15.69 10.05 22.81
C GLY A 125 -17.09 10.58 23.12
N SER A 126 -17.37 10.87 24.39
CA SER A 126 -18.64 11.50 24.83
C SER A 126 -18.91 12.84 24.15
N ASP A 127 -17.85 13.53 23.71
CA ASP A 127 -17.92 14.89 23.18
C ASP A 127 -18.00 14.92 21.64
N GLU A 128 -17.88 13.77 20.97
CA GLU A 128 -17.97 13.69 19.51
C GLU A 128 -19.43 13.60 19.05
N SER A 129 -19.72 14.12 17.86
CA SER A 129 -21.08 14.10 17.29
C SER A 129 -21.64 12.68 17.22
N PRO A 130 -22.91 12.45 17.60
CA PRO A 130 -23.54 11.13 17.46
C PRO A 130 -23.72 10.73 15.98
N GLU A 131 -23.73 11.69 15.06
CA GLU A 131 -23.97 11.44 13.63
C GLU A 131 -22.89 10.54 13.01
N PRO A 132 -23.26 9.55 12.19
CA PRO A 132 -22.31 8.73 11.46
C PRO A 132 -21.30 9.56 10.67
N HIS A 133 -20.04 9.12 10.70
CA HIS A 133 -19.05 9.68 9.78
C HIS A 133 -19.37 9.25 8.35
N GLN A 134 -19.24 10.17 7.41
CA GLN A 134 -19.29 9.86 5.98
C GLN A 134 -17.95 10.22 5.36
N ILE A 135 -17.45 9.39 4.45
CA ILE A 135 -16.18 9.59 3.75
C ILE A 135 -16.39 9.80 2.26
N GLY A 136 -15.51 10.60 1.66
CA GLY A 136 -15.42 10.84 0.23
C GLY A 136 -14.00 10.60 -0.29
N SER A 137 -13.88 10.54 -1.61
CA SER A 137 -12.61 10.41 -2.30
C SER A 137 -12.58 11.33 -3.52
N LEU A 138 -11.46 12.02 -3.73
CA LEU A 138 -11.20 12.88 -4.88
C LEU A 138 -9.96 12.36 -5.63
N HIS A 139 -10.06 12.23 -6.95
CA HIS A 139 -8.96 11.80 -7.80
C HIS A 139 -8.41 12.97 -8.63
N ILE A 140 -7.12 13.27 -8.49
CA ILE A 140 -6.41 14.25 -9.32
C ILE A 140 -5.50 13.50 -10.28
N ILE A 141 -5.84 13.60 -11.56
CA ILE A 141 -5.23 12.80 -12.61
C ILE A 141 -4.24 13.69 -13.41
N PRO A 142 -3.05 13.15 -13.77
CA PRO A 142 -2.05 13.87 -14.54
C PRO A 142 -2.55 14.21 -15.95
N ASP A 143 -2.20 15.41 -16.41
CA ASP A 143 -2.56 15.91 -17.74
C ASP A 143 -1.82 15.15 -18.83
N LEU A 144 -2.51 14.91 -19.94
CA LEU A 144 -1.94 14.33 -21.15
C LEU A 144 -1.16 15.42 -21.91
N ILE A 145 0.16 15.29 -21.97
CA ILE A 145 1.03 16.21 -22.73
C ILE A 145 1.02 15.84 -24.21
N SER A 146 1.13 14.54 -24.51
CA SER A 146 1.10 14.04 -25.89
C SER A 146 0.42 12.69 -25.96
N GLU A 147 -0.43 12.51 -26.97
CA GLU A 147 -1.07 11.21 -27.26
C GLU A 147 -0.04 10.15 -27.67
N SER A 148 -0.42 8.87 -27.54
CA SER A 148 0.37 7.80 -28.15
C SER A 148 0.18 7.81 -29.65
N GLY A 149 1.29 7.77 -30.39
CA GLY A 149 1.31 7.51 -31.82
C GLY A 149 1.76 6.09 -32.14
N ILE A 150 1.86 5.76 -33.43
CA ILE A 150 2.30 4.44 -33.92
C ILE A 150 3.67 4.04 -33.33
N LEU A 151 4.56 5.02 -33.14
CA LEU A 151 5.92 4.80 -32.63
C LEU A 151 6.20 5.52 -31.31
N SER A 152 5.26 6.33 -30.80
CA SER A 152 5.47 7.16 -29.61
C SER A 152 4.52 6.77 -28.49
N LYS A 153 5.06 6.73 -27.28
CA LYS A 153 4.29 6.54 -26.05
C LYS A 153 3.66 7.86 -25.65
N ALA A 154 2.42 7.80 -25.14
CA ALA A 154 1.78 8.96 -24.55
C ALA A 154 2.63 9.51 -23.38
N LYS A 155 2.71 10.84 -23.28
CA LYS A 155 3.43 11.55 -22.21
C LYS A 155 2.45 12.26 -21.30
N TYR A 156 2.81 12.35 -20.03
CA TYR A 156 1.99 12.93 -18.98
C TYR A 156 2.73 14.00 -18.22
N SER A 157 1.95 14.91 -17.62
CA SER A 157 2.47 15.90 -16.70
C SER A 157 3.34 15.24 -15.64
N ALA A 158 4.42 15.92 -15.26
CA ALA A 158 5.26 15.44 -14.19
C ALA A 158 4.44 15.40 -12.90
N TYR A 159 4.87 14.58 -11.95
CA TYR A 159 4.23 14.49 -10.64
C TYR A 159 4.07 15.87 -9.96
N SER A 160 5.10 16.72 -10.05
CA SER A 160 5.10 18.07 -9.50
C SER A 160 3.97 18.93 -10.08
N ASP A 161 3.72 18.79 -11.38
CA ASP A 161 2.68 19.54 -12.08
C ASP A 161 1.29 19.03 -11.68
N THR A 162 1.13 17.70 -11.57
CA THR A 162 -0.11 17.08 -11.08
C THR A 162 -0.43 17.53 -9.66
N LEU A 163 0.58 17.74 -8.81
CA LEU A 163 0.38 18.24 -7.46
C LEU A 163 0.03 19.72 -7.44
N LYS A 164 0.70 20.52 -8.27
CA LYS A 164 0.35 21.93 -8.44
C LYS A 164 -1.13 22.04 -8.85
N LYS A 165 -1.55 21.22 -9.82
CA LYS A 165 -2.95 21.07 -10.23
C LYS A 165 -3.86 20.62 -9.08
N ALA A 166 -3.44 19.67 -8.24
CA ALA A 166 -4.21 19.27 -7.07
C ALA A 166 -4.45 20.45 -6.11
N ASN A 167 -3.40 21.21 -5.80
CA ASN A 167 -3.51 22.40 -4.95
C ASN A 167 -4.38 23.50 -5.57
N GLU A 168 -4.23 23.76 -6.87
CA GLU A 168 -5.09 24.71 -7.59
C GLU A 168 -6.56 24.28 -7.55
N TYR A 169 -6.82 22.98 -7.72
CA TYR A 169 -8.17 22.42 -7.63
C TYR A 169 -8.76 22.59 -6.24
N VAL A 170 -8.04 22.19 -5.19
CA VAL A 170 -8.52 22.27 -3.79
C VAL A 170 -8.70 23.72 -3.34
N ASN A 171 -7.85 24.65 -3.81
CA ASN A 171 -8.02 26.07 -3.52
C ASN A 171 -9.29 26.67 -4.15
N ARG A 172 -9.66 26.22 -5.36
CA ARG A 172 -10.86 26.70 -6.07
C ARG A 172 -12.13 25.97 -5.62
N ASN A 173 -11.99 24.69 -5.27
CA ASN A 173 -13.08 23.81 -4.85
C ASN A 173 -12.66 23.17 -3.53
N PRO A 174 -12.83 23.89 -2.40
CA PRO A 174 -12.45 23.37 -1.09
C PRO A 174 -13.07 22.01 -0.84
N ILE A 175 -12.27 21.06 -0.37
CA ILE A 175 -12.72 19.72 -0.07
C ILE A 175 -13.81 19.82 1.01
N PRO A 176 -14.97 19.18 0.83
CA PRO A 176 -16.09 19.30 1.76
C PRO A 176 -15.81 18.48 3.02
N GLY A 177 -14.97 19.01 3.90
CA GLY A 177 -14.61 18.42 5.19
C GLY A 177 -13.11 18.26 5.38
N LYS A 178 -12.72 17.23 6.13
CA LYS A 178 -11.34 17.04 6.62
C LYS A 178 -10.61 15.97 5.82
N ILE A 179 -9.44 16.27 5.27
CA ILE A 179 -8.60 15.25 4.62
C ILE A 179 -8.16 14.20 5.65
N LEU A 180 -8.39 12.94 5.30
CA LEU A 180 -7.97 11.76 6.08
C LEU A 180 -6.61 11.25 5.62
N ASN A 181 -6.38 11.20 4.30
CA ASN A 181 -5.16 10.66 3.71
C ASN A 181 -5.04 11.10 2.24
N ILE A 182 -3.82 11.08 1.70
CA ILE A 182 -3.53 11.35 0.29
C ILE A 182 -2.56 10.29 -0.21
N GLU A 183 -2.96 9.61 -1.29
CA GLU A 183 -2.20 8.52 -1.89
C GLU A 183 -1.75 8.87 -3.31
N ALA A 184 -0.53 8.47 -3.64
CA ALA A 184 -0.05 8.43 -5.02
C ALA A 184 -0.36 7.05 -5.60
N VAL A 185 -1.37 6.98 -6.47
CA VAL A 185 -1.85 5.71 -7.04
C VAL A 185 -1.37 5.55 -8.47
N ALA A 186 -0.67 4.47 -8.76
CA ALA A 186 -0.31 4.10 -10.11
C ALA A 186 -1.57 3.66 -10.89
N ILE A 187 -1.81 4.30 -12.04
CA ILE A 187 -2.93 3.98 -12.93
C ILE A 187 -2.42 3.48 -14.27
N LYS A 188 -3.06 2.42 -14.76
CA LYS A 188 -2.83 1.84 -16.08
C LYS A 188 -3.76 2.49 -17.09
N ARG A 189 -3.25 2.79 -18.28
CA ARG A 189 -4.05 3.39 -19.36
C ARG A 189 -4.41 2.37 -20.42
N LYS A 190 -5.60 2.54 -20.99
CA LYS A 190 -6.06 1.77 -22.15
C LYS A 190 -6.54 2.73 -23.24
N ASN A 191 -5.89 2.69 -24.41
CA ASN A 191 -6.25 3.47 -25.60
C ASN A 191 -6.30 4.99 -25.37
N ASN A 192 -5.25 5.58 -24.78
CA ASN A 192 -5.14 7.01 -24.43
C ASN A 192 -6.19 7.56 -23.45
N LYS A 193 -7.26 6.81 -23.15
CA LYS A 193 -8.24 7.17 -22.14
C LYS A 193 -7.83 6.64 -20.78
N ILE A 194 -7.95 7.50 -19.78
CA ILE A 194 -7.84 7.12 -18.39
C ILE A 194 -9.20 6.55 -18.04
N LYS A 195 -9.27 5.25 -17.85
CA LYS A 195 -10.41 4.68 -17.16
C LYS A 195 -10.20 4.96 -15.69
N ASP A 196 -10.76 6.06 -15.19
CA ASP A 196 -11.05 6.17 -13.76
C ASP A 196 -12.28 5.32 -13.46
N ASP A 197 -12.26 4.04 -13.87
CA ASP A 197 -13.32 3.09 -13.53
C ASP A 197 -13.18 2.60 -12.09
N GLY A 198 -12.24 3.19 -11.32
CA GLY A 198 -11.87 2.71 -10.01
C GLY A 198 -11.48 1.23 -10.04
N SER A 199 -11.02 0.66 -11.16
CA SER A 199 -10.67 -0.76 -11.21
C SER A 199 -9.51 -1.04 -10.26
N LEU A 200 -9.84 -1.84 -9.24
CA LEU A 200 -8.97 -2.16 -8.11
C LEU A 200 -7.97 -3.27 -8.40
N LEU A 201 -7.88 -3.74 -9.63
CA LEU A 201 -6.83 -4.69 -9.98
C LEU A 201 -5.64 -3.96 -10.54
N PHE A 202 -4.56 -4.02 -9.78
CA PHE A 202 -3.25 -3.84 -10.35
C PHE A 202 -2.79 -5.20 -10.91
N GLU A 203 -2.75 -5.28 -12.24
CA GLU A 203 -2.10 -6.40 -12.92
C GLU A 203 -0.61 -6.13 -12.97
N SER A 204 0.17 -6.99 -12.32
CA SER A 204 1.61 -6.88 -12.27
C SER A 204 2.29 -7.34 -13.57
N THR A 205 3.32 -6.59 -13.97
CA THR A 205 4.55 -6.97 -14.70
C THR A 205 4.58 -7.14 -16.22
N GLU A 206 3.50 -7.41 -16.96
CA GLU A 206 3.67 -7.66 -18.40
C GLU A 206 3.46 -6.45 -19.32
N ASP A 207 2.55 -5.55 -18.97
CA ASP A 207 2.27 -4.45 -19.87
C ASP A 207 3.36 -3.38 -19.75
N ASN A 208 4.20 -3.28 -20.78
CA ASN A 208 5.01 -2.11 -21.15
C ASN A 208 4.18 -0.80 -21.30
N GLY A 209 2.92 -0.82 -20.88
CA GLY A 209 2.00 0.29 -20.86
C GLY A 209 2.51 1.44 -20.03
N ASN A 210 2.10 2.64 -20.43
CA ASN A 210 2.45 3.86 -19.74
C ASN A 210 1.69 3.92 -18.42
N LEU A 211 2.32 3.44 -17.35
CA LEU A 211 1.90 3.75 -15.99
C LEU A 211 2.08 5.25 -15.77
N THR A 212 1.10 5.85 -15.12
CA THR A 212 1.21 7.21 -14.62
C THR A 212 0.64 7.26 -13.21
N THR A 213 0.90 8.34 -12.47
CA THR A 213 0.53 8.44 -11.06
C THR A 213 -0.56 9.49 -10.90
N MET A 214 -1.70 9.10 -10.33
CA MET A 214 -2.74 10.03 -9.88
C MET A 214 -2.62 10.27 -8.38
N PHE A 215 -3.19 11.37 -7.88
CA PHE A 215 -3.45 11.55 -6.46
C PHE A 215 -4.86 11.12 -6.12
N ARG A 216 -5.01 10.33 -5.06
CA ARG A 216 -6.28 10.01 -4.44
C ARG A 216 -6.32 10.66 -3.05
N ILE A 217 -7.26 11.55 -2.83
CA ILE A 217 -7.43 12.28 -1.58
C ILE A 217 -8.67 11.71 -0.90
N PHE A 218 -8.50 11.10 0.26
CA PHE A 218 -9.60 10.67 1.13
C PHE A 218 -9.95 11.77 2.11
N TYR A 219 -11.24 11.98 2.36
CA TYR A 219 -11.69 12.99 3.30
C TYR A 219 -12.96 12.55 4.03
N LEU A 220 -13.13 13.05 5.25
CA LEU A 220 -14.37 12.99 5.99
C LEU A 220 -15.28 14.11 5.48
N ILE A 221 -16.52 13.79 5.13
CA ILE A 221 -17.50 14.75 4.63
C ILE A 221 -17.96 15.66 5.77
N GLY A 222 -17.92 16.97 5.52
CA GLY A 222 -18.30 17.98 6.50
C GLY A 222 -18.24 19.39 5.92
N ARG A 223 -18.12 20.39 6.80
CA ARG A 223 -17.93 21.78 6.37
C ARG A 223 -16.62 21.91 5.58
N PRO A 224 -16.62 22.60 4.43
CA PRO A 224 -15.41 22.72 3.63
C PRO A 224 -14.25 23.33 4.43
N LEU A 225 -13.09 22.69 4.37
CA LEU A 225 -11.86 23.18 4.97
C LEU A 225 -10.88 23.61 3.89
N TYR A 226 -10.25 24.77 4.08
CA TYR A 226 -9.25 25.34 3.18
C TYR A 226 -7.87 24.74 3.46
N GLU A 227 -7.78 23.44 3.20
CA GLU A 227 -6.61 22.63 3.46
C GLU A 227 -5.64 22.68 2.27
N LYS A 228 -4.38 23.07 2.49
CA LYS A 228 -3.35 23.07 1.44
C LYS A 228 -2.53 21.78 1.51
N ILE A 229 -2.38 21.13 0.36
CA ILE A 229 -1.64 19.88 0.20
C ILE A 229 -0.18 20.20 -0.11
N ALA A 230 0.70 20.01 0.85
CA ALA A 230 2.12 20.22 0.63
C ALA A 230 2.86 18.90 0.54
N LEU A 231 3.85 18.84 -0.36
CA LEU A 231 4.93 17.87 -0.23
C LEU A 231 5.89 18.39 0.82
N LYS A 232 6.46 17.50 1.62
CA LYS A 232 7.69 17.85 2.33
C LYS A 232 8.81 17.99 1.29
N PRO A 233 9.38 19.19 1.07
CA PRO A 233 10.61 19.32 0.31
C PRO A 233 11.70 18.56 1.07
N ASN A 234 12.53 17.79 0.36
CA ASN A 234 13.70 17.06 0.89
C ASN A 234 13.52 15.66 1.49
N ILE A 235 12.42 14.94 1.21
CA ILE A 235 12.49 13.46 1.14
C ILE A 235 12.66 13.03 -0.33
N SER A 236 13.52 13.77 -1.04
CA SER A 236 14.24 13.21 -2.17
C SER A 236 15.41 12.45 -1.56
N GLU A 237 15.16 11.28 -0.98
CA GLU A 237 16.18 10.26 -1.15
C GLU A 237 16.27 10.11 -2.66
N ARG A 238 17.36 10.65 -3.22
CA ARG A 238 17.77 10.35 -4.57
C ARG A 238 18.15 8.88 -4.52
N ILE A 239 17.14 8.01 -4.62
CA ILE A 239 17.34 6.59 -4.82
C ILE A 239 17.77 6.45 -6.28
N ASP A 240 19.01 6.86 -6.56
CA ASP A 240 19.72 6.51 -7.78
C ASP A 240 19.99 4.99 -7.70
N TYR A 241 18.98 4.16 -7.94
CA TYR A 241 19.27 2.77 -8.27
C TYR A 241 19.91 2.77 -9.66
N ILE A 242 21.23 2.59 -9.70
CA ILE A 242 21.94 2.13 -10.89
C ILE A 242 21.47 0.69 -11.15
N VAL A 243 20.34 0.54 -11.85
CA VAL A 243 19.89 -0.77 -12.35
C VAL A 243 20.47 -0.97 -13.75
N PRO A 244 21.21 -2.06 -14.00
CA PRO A 244 21.64 -2.43 -15.35
C PRO A 244 20.41 -2.55 -16.27
N ARG A 245 20.53 -1.99 -17.47
CA ARG A 245 19.46 -1.59 -18.43
C ARG A 245 18.36 -2.60 -18.82
N HIS A 246 18.26 -3.81 -18.28
CA HIS A 246 17.32 -4.80 -18.80
C HIS A 246 16.55 -5.59 -17.72
N THR A 247 15.23 -5.63 -17.92
CA THR A 247 14.22 -6.63 -17.47
C THR A 247 13.44 -6.49 -16.17
N ILE A 248 13.66 -5.52 -15.28
CA ILE A 248 12.66 -5.22 -14.23
C ILE A 248 12.58 -3.70 -14.10
N ARG A 249 11.56 -3.10 -14.73
CA ARG A 249 11.21 -1.70 -14.49
C ARG A 249 10.39 -1.66 -13.21
N ASP A 250 10.93 -0.93 -12.27
CA ASP A 250 10.63 -0.97 -10.85
C ASP A 250 9.21 -0.54 -10.46
N TYR A 251 8.72 -1.16 -9.40
CA TYR A 251 7.53 -0.75 -8.65
C TYR A 251 7.94 0.30 -7.62
N PHE A 252 7.99 1.56 -8.03
CA PHE A 252 8.13 2.64 -7.07
C PHE A 252 6.73 3.10 -6.63
N ASN A 253 6.25 2.58 -5.50
CA ASN A 253 5.32 3.35 -4.68
C ASN A 253 6.17 4.46 -4.05
N ILE A 254 6.27 5.60 -4.73
CA ILE A 254 6.83 6.80 -4.14
C ILE A 254 5.71 7.39 -3.26
N MET A 255 5.60 6.95 -2.00
CA MET A 255 4.89 7.80 -1.05
C MET A 255 5.76 8.99 -0.72
N ARG A 256 5.21 10.16 -1.04
CA ARG A 256 5.68 11.41 -0.48
C ARG A 256 4.71 11.74 0.62
N VAL A 257 5.24 12.00 1.82
CA VAL A 257 4.44 12.46 2.95
C VAL A 257 3.74 13.73 2.53
N PHE A 258 2.44 13.64 2.32
CA PHE A 258 1.57 14.79 2.23
C PHE A 258 1.21 15.20 3.64
N TYR A 259 1.34 16.48 3.93
CA TYR A 259 0.71 17.05 5.11
C TYR A 259 -0.26 18.12 4.65
N VAL A 260 -1.25 18.30 5.50
CA VAL A 260 -2.35 19.20 5.26
C VAL A 260 -2.18 20.38 6.20
N THR A 261 -2.10 21.57 5.63
CA THR A 261 -2.02 22.83 6.39
C THR A 261 -3.39 23.49 6.37
N GLY A 262 -3.94 23.79 7.55
CA GLY A 262 -5.08 24.71 7.67
C GLY A 262 -4.62 26.17 7.61
N PRO A 263 -5.52 27.13 7.31
CA PRO A 263 -5.17 28.55 7.18
C PRO A 263 -4.54 29.14 8.46
N ASP A 264 -4.93 28.62 9.63
CA ASP A 264 -4.42 29.07 10.93
C ASP A 264 -3.25 28.24 11.47
N ILE A 265 -2.91 27.13 10.80
CA ILE A 265 -1.80 26.27 11.22
C ILE A 265 -0.56 26.73 10.47
N ARG A 266 0.20 27.64 11.09
CA ARG A 266 1.62 27.79 10.76
C ARG A 266 2.31 26.50 11.19
N ILE A 267 2.54 25.60 10.24
CA ILE A 267 3.48 24.52 10.48
C ILE A 267 4.82 25.20 10.65
N ASP A 268 5.29 25.20 11.88
CA ASP A 268 6.69 25.48 12.13
C ASP A 268 7.47 24.37 11.46
N TYR A 269 8.09 24.69 10.32
CA TYR A 269 8.97 23.78 9.59
C TYR A 269 10.16 23.32 10.43
N SER A 270 10.39 23.94 11.61
CA SER A 270 11.31 23.43 12.63
C SER A 270 10.86 22.08 13.22
N ILE A 271 9.56 21.75 13.19
CA ILE A 271 9.05 20.46 13.66
C ILE A 271 9.43 19.41 12.63
N GLY A 272 10.58 18.76 12.86
CA GLY A 272 11.10 17.72 11.99
C GLY A 272 10.10 16.57 11.84
N ILE A 273 9.76 16.23 10.59
CA ILE A 273 9.16 14.91 10.30
C ILE A 273 10.27 13.86 10.32
N SER A 274 10.11 12.85 11.16
CA SER A 274 11.01 11.70 11.26
C SER A 274 10.40 10.46 10.60
N CYS A 275 11.24 9.50 10.20
CA CYS A 275 10.81 8.24 9.60
C CYS A 275 11.61 7.09 10.20
N LYS A 276 10.91 6.02 10.62
CA LYS A 276 11.55 4.75 11.01
C LYS A 276 11.10 3.66 10.05
N ALA A 277 12.07 2.95 9.48
CA ALA A 277 11.84 1.77 8.66
C ALA A 277 12.00 0.51 9.52
N PHE A 278 11.12 -0.46 9.29
CA PHE A 278 11.07 -1.75 9.96
C PHE A 278 10.99 -2.84 8.89
N GLN A 279 11.63 -3.97 9.12
CA GLN A 279 11.58 -5.11 8.20
C GLN A 279 11.08 -6.34 8.96
N PRO A 280 10.14 -7.11 8.37
CA PRO A 280 9.64 -8.31 9.00
C PRO A 280 10.75 -9.37 9.03
N ALA A 281 10.82 -10.10 10.14
CA ALA A 281 11.75 -11.19 10.32
C ALA A 281 11.49 -12.31 9.30
N LEU A 282 12.56 -12.75 8.63
CA LEU A 282 12.56 -13.98 7.84
C LEU A 282 12.59 -15.17 8.82
N LEU A 283 11.49 -15.94 8.88
CA LEU A 283 11.36 -17.06 9.81
C LEU A 283 12.05 -18.33 9.30
N MET A 284 12.03 -18.58 7.99
CA MET A 284 12.74 -19.71 7.38
C MET A 284 13.23 -19.38 5.98
N TRP A 285 14.51 -19.68 5.74
CA TRP A 285 15.08 -19.81 4.41
C TRP A 285 15.24 -21.29 4.08
N LYS A 286 14.51 -21.79 3.08
CA LYS A 286 14.75 -23.13 2.53
C LYS A 286 14.99 -22.98 1.04
N SER A 287 16.18 -23.39 0.59
CA SER A 287 16.70 -23.22 -0.79
C SER A 287 15.80 -23.80 -1.90
N SER A 288 14.79 -24.59 -1.54
CA SER A 288 13.84 -25.22 -2.46
C SER A 288 12.36 -25.04 -2.10
N VAL A 289 12.01 -24.47 -0.94
CA VAL A 289 10.62 -24.40 -0.44
C VAL A 289 10.38 -23.04 0.18
N LYS A 290 9.39 -22.31 -0.36
CA LYS A 290 8.84 -21.00 0.06
C LYS A 290 9.47 -20.40 1.33
N ASN A 291 10.14 -19.26 1.18
CA ASN A 291 10.52 -18.42 2.33
C ASN A 291 9.25 -18.03 3.10
N THR A 292 9.30 -18.20 4.41
CA THR A 292 8.23 -17.76 5.32
C THR A 292 8.72 -16.56 6.10
N PHE A 293 7.98 -15.47 6.02
CA PHE A 293 8.16 -14.27 6.84
C PHE A 293 7.14 -14.29 7.97
N GLU A 294 7.38 -13.53 9.03
CA GLU A 294 6.33 -13.22 10.00
C GLU A 294 5.17 -12.50 9.31
N THR A 295 3.96 -12.72 9.82
CA THR A 295 2.79 -11.98 9.34
C THR A 295 2.90 -10.51 9.71
N PHE A 296 2.25 -9.62 8.95
CA PHE A 296 2.22 -8.20 9.28
C PHE A 296 1.67 -7.95 10.71
N LYS A 297 0.68 -8.74 11.14
CA LYS A 297 0.12 -8.65 12.50
C LYS A 297 1.16 -8.97 13.57
N GLU A 298 1.90 -10.08 13.42
CA GLU A 298 2.94 -10.47 14.36
C GLU A 298 4.06 -9.44 14.44
N PHE A 299 4.55 -9.02 13.27
CA PHE A 299 5.56 -7.98 13.11
C PHE A 299 5.13 -6.65 13.74
N TYR A 300 3.91 -6.19 13.43
CA TYR A 300 3.39 -4.92 13.90
C TYR A 300 3.31 -4.87 15.42
N VAL A 301 2.80 -5.94 16.05
CA VAL A 301 2.72 -6.06 17.51
C VAL A 301 4.11 -6.18 18.14
N ARG A 302 5.06 -6.85 17.47
CA ARG A 302 6.40 -7.13 18.01
C ARG A 302 7.33 -5.92 17.95
N GLU A 303 7.35 -5.21 16.83
CA GLU A 303 8.33 -4.16 16.56
C GLU A 303 7.71 -2.76 16.60
N ILE A 304 6.62 -2.58 15.85
CA ILE A 304 6.05 -1.26 15.60
C ILE A 304 5.34 -0.71 16.83
N VAL A 305 4.50 -1.51 17.50
CA VAL A 305 3.76 -1.06 18.70
C VAL A 305 4.70 -0.64 19.85
N PRO A 306 5.72 -1.43 20.24
CA PRO A 306 6.67 -1.01 21.27
C PRO A 306 7.45 0.26 20.88
N PHE A 307 7.87 0.37 19.61
CA PHE A 307 8.55 1.56 19.12
C PHE A 307 7.68 2.82 19.22
N ILE A 308 6.40 2.70 18.85
CA ILE A 308 5.42 3.79 18.96
C ILE A 308 5.20 4.16 20.43
N SER A 309 5.07 3.17 21.32
CA SER A 309 4.86 3.42 22.76
C SER A 309 6.06 4.15 23.38
N TYR A 310 7.28 3.77 22.99
CA TYR A 310 8.51 4.48 23.39
C TYR A 310 8.54 5.92 22.87
N ASN A 311 8.12 6.13 21.63
CA ASN A 311 8.02 7.44 20.99
C ASN A 311 6.63 8.08 21.15
N SER A 312 5.97 7.90 22.30
CA SER A 312 4.60 8.37 22.55
C SER A 312 4.39 9.88 22.44
N HIS A 313 5.48 10.66 22.53
CA HIS A 313 5.49 12.11 22.32
C HIS A 313 5.42 12.51 20.84
N ALA A 314 5.76 11.59 19.92
CA ALA A 314 5.73 11.83 18.49
C ALA A 314 4.36 11.46 17.91
N GLN A 315 3.81 12.31 17.05
CA GLN A 315 2.52 12.06 16.42
C GLN A 315 2.71 11.27 15.14
N ILE A 316 2.13 10.07 15.05
CA ILE A 316 2.12 9.30 13.81
C ILE A 316 1.29 10.02 12.76
N ILE A 317 1.87 10.17 11.58
CA ILE A 317 1.21 10.76 10.41
C ILE A 317 0.75 9.66 9.46
N ASN A 318 1.60 8.65 9.24
CA ASN A 318 1.40 7.70 8.16
C ASN A 318 2.15 6.38 8.36
N PHE A 319 1.65 5.33 7.72
CA PHE A 319 2.29 4.03 7.54
C PHE A 319 2.47 3.73 6.05
N GLU A 320 3.59 3.12 5.69
CA GLU A 320 3.87 2.71 4.32
C GLU A 320 4.39 1.28 4.30
N ILE A 321 4.00 0.49 3.31
CA ILE A 321 4.61 -0.81 3.03
C ILE A 321 5.26 -0.74 1.65
N VAL A 322 6.59 -0.83 1.62
CA VAL A 322 7.43 -0.77 0.42
C VAL A 322 7.98 -2.17 0.14
N ALA A 323 7.93 -2.63 -1.11
CA ALA A 323 8.67 -3.83 -1.50
C ALA A 323 10.15 -3.45 -1.75
N LYS A 324 11.09 -4.07 -1.04
CA LYS A 324 12.53 -3.89 -1.24
C LYS A 324 13.19 -5.18 -1.71
N PRO A 325 14.19 -5.12 -2.62
CA PRO A 325 15.07 -6.25 -2.84
C PRO A 325 15.80 -6.57 -1.54
N MET A 326 15.80 -7.85 -1.16
CA MET A 326 16.64 -8.36 -0.10
C MET A 326 18.08 -8.18 -0.56
N ASN A 327 18.83 -7.32 0.14
CA ASN A 327 20.28 -7.27 -0.04
C ASN A 327 20.81 -8.60 0.50
N GLU A 328 21.06 -9.53 -0.39
CA GLU A 328 21.95 -10.64 -0.06
C GLU A 328 23.31 -10.02 0.20
N ASP A 329 23.77 -10.04 1.45
CA ASP A 329 25.17 -9.77 1.73
C ASP A 329 25.98 -10.68 0.80
N GLN A 330 26.70 -10.04 -0.14
CA GLN A 330 27.31 -10.67 -1.30
C GLN A 330 28.42 -11.68 -0.96
N GLU A 331 28.68 -11.95 0.32
CA GLU A 331 29.91 -12.58 0.77
C GLU A 331 29.88 -14.12 0.83
N LEU A 332 28.73 -14.79 0.65
CA LEU A 332 28.64 -16.24 0.89
C LEU A 332 28.12 -17.12 -0.26
N MET A 333 27.87 -16.57 -1.44
CA MET A 333 27.28 -17.33 -2.55
C MET A 333 28.25 -17.49 -3.73
N SER A 334 28.59 -18.75 -4.03
CA SER A 334 29.48 -19.13 -5.12
C SER A 334 29.07 -18.51 -6.49
N PRO A 335 30.02 -18.12 -7.35
CA PRO A 335 29.77 -17.26 -8.54
C PRO A 335 28.97 -17.90 -9.69
N LYS A 336 28.36 -19.08 -9.51
CA LYS A 336 27.79 -19.86 -10.64
C LYS A 336 26.27 -19.76 -10.80
N ARG A 337 25.54 -19.12 -9.89
CA ARG A 337 24.09 -18.92 -10.05
C ARG A 337 23.69 -17.56 -9.49
N VAL A 338 23.10 -16.71 -10.33
CA VAL A 338 22.39 -15.51 -9.86
C VAL A 338 21.12 -16.01 -9.18
N PRO A 339 20.97 -15.87 -7.85
CA PRO A 339 19.75 -16.29 -7.19
C PRO A 339 18.58 -15.40 -7.62
N PRO A 340 17.34 -15.91 -7.57
CA PRO A 340 16.17 -15.07 -7.79
C PRO A 340 16.22 -13.93 -6.77
N LYS A 341 16.12 -12.68 -7.25
CA LYS A 341 15.96 -11.55 -6.33
C LYS A 341 14.72 -11.85 -5.48
N ILE A 342 14.85 -11.81 -4.17
CA ILE A 342 13.73 -11.95 -3.25
C ILE A 342 13.34 -10.54 -2.84
N LEU A 343 12.04 -10.24 -2.87
CA LEU A 343 11.52 -8.99 -2.36
C LEU A 343 11.03 -9.21 -0.93
N THR A 344 11.44 -8.33 -0.03
CA THR A 344 10.93 -8.23 1.33
C THR A 344 10.00 -7.02 1.42
N ALA A 345 9.03 -7.06 2.33
CA ALA A 345 8.29 -5.86 2.68
C ALA A 345 9.12 -5.03 3.68
N GLU A 346 9.19 -3.72 3.51
CA GLU A 346 9.70 -2.78 4.49
C GLU A 346 8.53 -1.89 4.90
N VAL A 347 8.27 -1.79 6.20
CA VAL A 347 7.22 -0.94 6.74
C VAL A 347 7.85 0.33 7.27
N ARG A 348 7.40 1.49 6.78
CA ARG A 348 7.89 2.80 7.22
C ARG A 348 6.80 3.49 8.01
N VAL A 349 7.19 4.06 9.15
CA VAL A 349 6.30 4.84 10.01
C VAL A 349 6.82 6.28 10.06
N TYR A 350 5.95 7.22 9.73
CA TYR A 350 6.28 8.64 9.66
C TYR A 350 5.68 9.39 10.85
N PHE A 351 6.46 10.27 11.46
CA PHE A 351 6.13 10.96 12.71
C PHE A 351 6.32 12.48 12.59
N ILE A 352 5.47 13.27 13.26
CA ILE A 352 5.74 14.67 13.59
C ILE A 352 6.51 14.69 14.91
N GLY A 353 7.70 15.28 14.88
CA GLY A 353 8.60 15.35 16.04
C GLY A 353 9.81 14.42 15.90
N PRO A 354 10.81 14.58 16.78
CA PRO A 354 11.94 13.66 16.84
C PRO A 354 11.45 12.27 17.22
N VAL A 355 12.10 11.24 16.69
CA VAL A 355 11.98 9.88 17.19
C VAL A 355 13.37 9.35 17.50
N SER A 356 13.48 8.58 18.57
CA SER A 356 14.71 7.89 18.94
C SER A 356 14.49 6.39 18.93
N ASP A 357 15.56 5.67 18.62
CA ASP A 357 15.56 4.23 18.81
C ASP A 357 15.51 3.92 20.31
N PRO A 358 14.65 2.99 20.74
CA PRO A 358 14.60 2.59 22.13
C PRO A 358 15.93 1.92 22.54
N PRO A 359 16.32 2.00 23.82
CA PRO A 359 17.57 1.41 24.28
C PRO A 359 17.55 -0.11 24.06
N PRO A 360 18.72 -0.74 23.85
CA PRO A 360 18.82 -2.20 23.70
C PRO A 360 18.07 -2.93 24.82
N GLY A 361 17.24 -3.90 24.46
CA GLY A 361 16.43 -4.70 25.40
C GLY A 361 15.05 -4.14 25.73
N TYR A 362 14.72 -2.91 25.33
CA TYR A 362 13.37 -2.35 25.51
C TYR A 362 12.34 -3.09 24.65
N ILE A 363 12.63 -3.24 23.35
CA ILE A 363 11.88 -4.15 22.49
C ILE A 363 12.43 -5.54 22.80
N GLN A 364 11.73 -6.28 23.66
CA GLN A 364 12.17 -7.62 24.00
C GLN A 364 12.24 -8.46 22.72
N PRO A 365 13.40 -9.06 22.40
CA PRO A 365 13.44 -10.01 21.30
C PRO A 365 12.52 -11.16 21.69
N LYS A 366 11.33 -11.24 21.06
CA LYS A 366 10.56 -12.47 21.16
C LYS A 366 11.48 -13.59 20.69
N PRO A 367 11.62 -14.70 21.44
CA PRO A 367 12.34 -15.85 20.92
C PRO A 367 11.69 -16.19 19.59
N VAL A 368 12.49 -16.15 18.51
CA VAL A 368 12.03 -16.55 17.18
C VAL A 368 11.35 -17.91 17.38
N PRO A 369 10.04 -18.04 17.11
CA PRO A 369 9.33 -19.25 17.48
C PRO A 369 10.05 -20.43 16.85
N VAL A 370 10.57 -21.34 17.70
CA VAL A 370 11.17 -22.57 17.24
C VAL A 370 10.05 -23.38 16.62
N ILE A 371 9.96 -23.36 15.29
CA ILE A 371 8.91 -24.09 14.57
C ILE A 371 9.13 -25.57 14.84
N LYS A 372 8.28 -26.16 15.68
CA LYS A 372 8.29 -27.60 15.93
C LYS A 372 7.93 -28.31 14.63
N LYS A 373 8.80 -29.23 14.20
CA LYS A 373 8.78 -29.96 12.92
C LYS A 373 7.51 -30.82 12.66
N GLN A 374 6.49 -30.77 13.52
CA GLN A 374 5.44 -31.79 13.63
C GLN A 374 4.06 -31.41 13.06
N SER A 375 3.87 -30.24 12.46
CA SER A 375 2.57 -29.82 11.89
C SER A 375 2.63 -29.51 10.40
N CYS A 376 3.22 -30.42 9.63
CA CYS A 376 3.01 -30.49 8.17
C CYS A 376 2.45 -31.88 7.84
N SER A 377 1.15 -32.07 8.04
CA SER A 377 0.40 -33.05 7.25
C SER A 377 0.01 -32.36 5.95
N ILE A 378 0.50 -32.91 4.84
CA ILE A 378 0.00 -32.58 3.50
C ILE A 378 -1.35 -33.27 3.39
N LEU A 379 -2.42 -32.48 3.20
CA LEU A 379 -3.62 -32.90 2.49
C LEU A 379 -3.57 -32.28 1.10
#